data_AF-A0A4R2CKH7-F1
#
_entry.id   AF-A0A4R2CKH7-F1
#
_cell.length_a   1.000
_cell.length_b   1.000
_cell.length_c   1.000
_cell.angle_alpha   90.00
_cell.angle_beta   90.00
_cell.angle_gamma   90.00
#
_symmetry.space_group_name_H-M   'P 1'
#
loop_
_entity.id
_entity.type
_entity.pdbx_description
1 polymer ?
#
loop_
_entity_poly.entity_id
_entity_poly.type
_entity_poly.pdbx_seq_one_letter_code
_entity_poly.pdbx_strand_id
1 'polypeptide(L)'
;MVALVYLGIPLVFLGLVLWIGSSADTFNWQIGLVPLALLVIGWFLRQRHRYKPGRWATAGMWMGGITGFFTALATIVLDANWLATLSLPAAIVGAILGVALGRYGQRTLMHPAVPELAESPYELTFRVRGLTRLRLVIRRTDLVLVERVPIRTAEGDSPAEKARTYPLASVTGTYEVSLSGAERLRFPEPLRLAPAGTPGPALILQAKGADWVLPQNEAAAIAQILDRRIATARSDG
;
A
#
# COMPACT_ATOMS: atom_id res chain seq x y z
N MET A 1 -12.49 -7.23 -2.43
CA MET A 1 -11.65 -6.18 -3.06
C MET A 1 -10.26 -6.66 -3.49
N VAL A 2 -9.44 -7.23 -2.60
CA VAL A 2 -8.12 -7.81 -2.96
C VAL A 2 -8.23 -8.82 -4.10
N ALA A 3 -9.20 -9.74 -4.03
CA ALA A 3 -9.44 -10.69 -5.12
C ALA A 3 -9.75 -10.00 -6.46
N LEU A 4 -10.41 -8.84 -6.44
CA LEU A 4 -10.77 -8.12 -7.66
C LEU A 4 -9.53 -7.46 -8.30
N VAL A 5 -8.63 -6.88 -7.50
CA VAL A 5 -7.35 -6.35 -7.99
C VAL A 5 -6.46 -7.48 -8.53
N TYR A 6 -6.26 -8.54 -7.73
CA TYR A 6 -5.25 -9.55 -7.99
C TYR A 6 -5.68 -10.69 -8.92
N LEU A 7 -6.98 -10.95 -9.04
CA LEU A 7 -7.53 -12.01 -9.88
C LEU A 7 -8.50 -11.48 -10.92
N GLY A 8 -9.30 -10.46 -10.58
CA GLY A 8 -10.25 -9.84 -11.51
C GLY A 8 -9.57 -9.23 -12.74
N ILE A 9 -8.51 -8.44 -12.56
CA ILE A 9 -7.77 -7.85 -13.69
C ILE A 9 -7.16 -8.96 -14.58
N PRO A 10 -6.41 -9.95 -14.04
CA PRO A 10 -5.93 -11.09 -14.83
C PRO A 10 -7.01 -11.95 -15.50
N LEU A 11 -8.18 -12.12 -14.87
CA LEU A 11 -9.31 -12.87 -15.45
C LEU A 11 -9.91 -12.16 -16.65
N VAL A 12 -10.14 -10.84 -16.53
CA VAL A 12 -10.60 -10.02 -17.65
C VAL A 12 -9.57 -10.05 -18.79
N PHE A 13 -8.28 -10.00 -18.45
CA PHE A 13 -7.21 -10.13 -19.43
C PHE A 13 -7.23 -11.49 -20.16
N LEU A 14 -7.36 -12.59 -19.42
CA LEU A 14 -7.49 -13.92 -20.00
C LEU A 14 -8.70 -14.02 -20.93
N GLY A 15 -9.87 -13.51 -20.50
CA GLY A 15 -11.08 -13.48 -21.32
C GLY A 15 -10.91 -12.68 -22.62
N LEU A 16 -10.28 -11.50 -22.54
CA LEU A 16 -9.96 -10.66 -23.70
C LEU A 16 -9.04 -11.39 -24.69
N VAL A 17 -7.96 -12.01 -24.20
CA VAL A 17 -7.01 -12.75 -25.04
C VAL A 17 -7.69 -13.94 -25.72
N LEU A 18 -8.52 -14.70 -24.99
CA LEU A 18 -9.25 -15.84 -25.56
C LEU A 18 -10.27 -15.39 -26.61
N TRP A 19 -10.98 -14.28 -26.36
CA TRP A 19 -11.93 -13.73 -27.33
C TRP A 19 -11.24 -13.27 -28.61
N ILE A 20 -10.16 -12.48 -28.48
CA ILE A 20 -9.35 -12.04 -29.63
C ILE A 20 -8.79 -13.27 -30.38
N GLY A 21 -8.24 -14.24 -29.65
CA GLY A 21 -7.70 -15.47 -30.24
C GLY A 21 -8.75 -16.35 -30.94
N SER A 22 -10.01 -16.34 -30.49
CA SER A 22 -11.11 -17.03 -31.17
C SER A 22 -11.52 -16.41 -32.51
N SER A 23 -11.08 -15.17 -32.76
CA SER A 23 -11.41 -14.41 -33.98
C SER A 23 -10.33 -14.55 -35.06
N ALA A 24 -9.23 -15.22 -34.77
CA ALA A 24 -8.08 -15.37 -35.65
C ALA A 24 -8.09 -16.73 -36.37
N ASP A 25 -7.70 -16.74 -37.64
CA ASP A 25 -7.66 -17.95 -38.49
C ASP A 25 -6.68 -19.02 -37.98
N THR A 26 -5.70 -18.62 -37.15
CA THR A 26 -4.76 -19.53 -36.49
C THR A 26 -4.70 -19.26 -35.00
N PHE A 27 -5.14 -20.25 -34.21
CA PHE A 27 -5.09 -20.17 -32.76
C PHE A 27 -3.65 -20.33 -32.24
N ASN A 28 -3.02 -19.22 -31.86
CA ASN A 28 -1.71 -19.27 -31.21
C ASN A 28 -1.86 -19.40 -29.69
N TRP A 29 -1.81 -20.65 -29.21
CA TRP A 29 -1.92 -21.00 -27.79
C TRP A 29 -0.87 -20.30 -26.90
N GLN A 30 0.27 -19.90 -27.46
CA GLN A 30 1.35 -19.22 -26.74
C GLN A 30 0.91 -17.85 -26.20
N ILE A 31 -0.03 -17.19 -26.87
CA ILE A 31 -0.59 -15.89 -26.42
C ILE A 31 -1.34 -16.06 -25.09
N GLY A 32 -1.91 -17.25 -24.83
CA GLY A 32 -2.59 -17.57 -23.57
C GLY A 32 -1.67 -17.80 -22.37
N LEU A 33 -0.37 -18.03 -22.58
CA LEU A 33 0.58 -18.30 -21.48
C LEU A 33 0.79 -17.09 -20.57
N VAL A 34 0.76 -15.89 -21.14
CA VAL A 34 1.02 -14.65 -20.39
C VAL A 34 -0.15 -14.28 -19.46
N PRO A 35 -1.42 -14.24 -19.88
CA PRO A 35 -2.53 -14.05 -18.95
C PRO A 35 -2.60 -15.16 -17.90
N LEU A 36 -2.28 -16.41 -18.26
CA LEU A 36 -2.21 -17.51 -17.31
C LEU A 36 -1.12 -17.28 -16.25
N ALA A 37 0.10 -16.89 -16.66
CA ALA A 37 1.19 -16.56 -15.76
C ALA A 37 0.83 -15.38 -14.84
N LEU A 38 0.19 -14.34 -15.37
CA LEU A 38 -0.34 -13.22 -14.59
C LEU A 38 -1.38 -13.65 -13.56
N LEU A 39 -2.25 -14.60 -13.90
CA LEU A 39 -3.22 -15.22 -12.99
C LEU A 39 -2.52 -15.96 -11.84
N VAL A 40 -1.51 -16.77 -12.15
CA VAL A 40 -0.72 -17.51 -11.15
C VAL A 40 0.05 -16.54 -10.24
N ILE A 41 0.72 -15.54 -10.82
CA ILE A 41 1.41 -14.49 -10.07
C ILE A 41 0.42 -13.73 -9.20
N GLY A 42 -0.76 -13.39 -9.74
CA GLY A 42 -1.80 -12.68 -9.01
C GLY A 42 -2.36 -13.49 -7.85
N TRP A 43 -2.55 -14.80 -8.02
CA TRP A 43 -2.92 -15.71 -6.95
C TRP A 43 -1.88 -15.73 -5.82
N PHE A 44 -0.59 -15.88 -6.18
CA PHE A 44 0.50 -15.90 -5.20
C PHE A 44 0.64 -14.56 -4.46
N LEU A 45 0.60 -13.44 -5.21
CA LEU A 45 0.67 -12.10 -4.63
C LEU A 45 -0.55 -11.78 -3.77
N ARG A 46 -1.75 -12.27 -4.13
CA ARG A 46 -2.96 -12.15 -3.30
C ARG A 46 -2.72 -12.76 -1.93
N GLN A 47 -2.17 -13.97 -1.85
CA GLN A 47 -1.90 -14.61 -0.56
C GLN A 47 -0.92 -13.80 0.29
N ARG A 48 0.13 -13.28 -0.35
CA ARG A 48 1.18 -12.51 0.35
C ARG A 48 0.76 -11.08 0.74
N HIS A 49 -0.08 -10.44 -0.06
CA HIS A 49 -0.47 -9.03 0.09
C HIS A 49 -1.89 -8.83 0.61
N ARG A 50 -2.63 -9.91 0.92
CA ARG A 50 -4.00 -9.84 1.45
C ARG A 50 -4.12 -8.89 2.65
N TYR A 51 -3.09 -8.82 3.48
CA TYR A 51 -3.08 -8.01 4.69
C TYR A 51 -2.27 -6.71 4.57
N LYS A 52 -1.86 -6.32 3.36
CA LYS A 52 -1.00 -5.16 3.10
C LYS A 52 -1.65 -4.14 2.15
N PRO A 53 -2.62 -3.35 2.60
CA PRO A 53 -3.40 -2.46 1.72
C PRO A 53 -2.55 -1.45 0.94
N GLY A 54 -1.44 -0.99 1.54
CA GLY A 54 -0.51 -0.07 0.87
C GLY A 54 0.13 -0.63 -0.41
N ARG A 55 0.15 -1.96 -0.62
CA ARG A 55 0.69 -2.59 -1.84
C ARG A 55 -0.35 -2.79 -2.94
N TRP A 56 -1.65 -2.63 -2.65
CA TRP A 56 -2.71 -2.96 -3.60
C TRP A 56 -2.74 -1.99 -4.79
N ALA A 57 -2.50 -0.70 -4.56
CA ALA A 57 -2.42 0.29 -5.64
C ALA A 57 -1.26 -0.01 -6.61
N THR A 58 -0.07 -0.36 -6.08
CA THR A 58 1.09 -0.72 -6.90
C THR A 58 0.85 -2.01 -7.68
N ALA A 59 0.25 -3.03 -7.05
CA ALA A 59 -0.09 -4.27 -7.73
C ALA A 59 -1.14 -4.04 -8.85
N GLY A 60 -2.18 -3.25 -8.58
CA GLY A 60 -3.18 -2.87 -9.58
C GLY A 60 -2.58 -2.12 -10.76
N MET A 61 -1.63 -1.21 -10.51
CA MET A 61 -0.89 -0.51 -11.57
C MET A 61 -0.16 -1.47 -12.50
N TRP A 62 0.63 -2.39 -11.94
CA TRP A 62 1.40 -3.35 -12.74
C TRP A 62 0.50 -4.32 -13.48
N MET A 63 -0.52 -4.88 -12.82
CA MET A 63 -1.44 -5.82 -13.46
C MET A 63 -2.24 -5.16 -14.58
N GLY A 64 -2.78 -3.95 -14.35
CA GLY A 64 -3.51 -3.19 -15.36
C GLY A 64 -2.61 -2.77 -16.51
N GLY A 65 -1.40 -2.31 -16.22
CA GLY A 65 -0.42 -1.90 -17.22
C GLY A 65 0.04 -3.06 -18.11
N ILE A 66 0.43 -4.19 -17.51
CA ILE A 66 0.84 -5.39 -18.27
C ILE A 66 -0.33 -5.90 -19.11
N THR A 67 -1.54 -5.98 -18.52
CA THR A 67 -2.77 -6.40 -19.23
C THR A 67 -3.00 -5.56 -20.47
N GLY A 68 -3.04 -4.24 -20.34
CA GLY A 68 -3.31 -3.38 -21.50
C GLY A 68 -2.16 -3.39 -22.51
N PHE A 69 -0.90 -3.43 -22.05
CA PHE A 69 0.26 -3.53 -22.94
C PHE A 69 0.30 -4.86 -23.72
N PHE A 70 -0.06 -5.98 -23.10
CA PHE A 70 -0.06 -7.27 -23.79
C PHE A 70 -1.25 -7.42 -24.73
N THR A 71 -2.44 -6.96 -24.32
CA THR A 71 -3.64 -7.01 -25.17
C THR A 71 -3.41 -6.20 -26.46
N ALA A 72 -2.76 -5.06 -26.33
CA ALA A 72 -2.25 -4.24 -27.42
C ALA A 72 -1.26 -4.93 -28.35
N LEU A 73 -0.33 -5.69 -27.79
CA LEU A 73 0.70 -6.38 -28.58
C LEU A 73 0.09 -7.58 -29.33
N ALA A 74 -0.89 -8.26 -28.71
CA ALA A 74 -1.65 -9.33 -29.34
C ALA A 74 -2.46 -8.84 -30.55
N THR A 75 -3.03 -7.63 -30.53
CA THR A 75 -3.78 -7.09 -31.67
C THR A 75 -2.88 -6.72 -32.85
N ILE A 76 -1.62 -6.33 -32.62
CA ILE A 76 -0.62 -6.11 -33.68
C ILE A 76 -0.24 -7.44 -34.34
N VAL A 77 0.03 -8.48 -33.55
CA VAL A 77 0.43 -9.80 -34.07
C VAL A 77 -0.68 -10.47 -34.88
N LEU A 78 -1.94 -10.15 -34.59
CA LEU A 78 -3.12 -10.68 -35.27
C LEU A 78 -3.63 -9.78 -36.41
N ASP A 79 -2.81 -8.82 -36.85
CA ASP A 79 -3.05 -7.90 -37.98
C ASP A 79 -4.32 -7.02 -37.86
N ALA A 80 -4.81 -6.83 -36.63
CA ALA A 80 -5.94 -5.97 -36.31
C ALA A 80 -5.48 -4.51 -36.12
N ASN A 81 -5.01 -3.91 -37.22
CA ASN A 81 -4.27 -2.64 -37.23
C ASN A 81 -5.00 -1.42 -36.61
N TRP A 82 -6.34 -1.39 -36.61
CA TRP A 82 -7.09 -0.31 -35.96
C TRP A 82 -7.20 -0.45 -34.44
N LEU A 83 -7.14 -1.69 -33.91
CA LEU A 83 -7.11 -1.94 -32.47
C LEU A 83 -5.70 -1.72 -31.91
N ALA A 84 -4.67 -1.88 -32.75
CA ALA A 84 -3.29 -1.58 -32.40
C ALA A 84 -3.06 -0.10 -32.06
N THR A 85 -3.79 0.86 -32.66
CA THR A 85 -3.66 2.28 -32.32
C THR A 85 -4.28 2.65 -30.96
N LEU A 86 -5.21 1.83 -30.46
CA LEU A 86 -5.82 1.99 -29.13
C LEU A 86 -5.01 1.31 -28.00
N SER A 87 -3.87 0.70 -28.34
CA SER A 87 -2.98 -0.01 -27.43
C SER A 87 -2.51 0.80 -26.22
N LEU A 88 -1.82 1.90 -26.50
CA LEU A 88 -1.23 2.78 -25.50
C LEU A 88 -2.31 3.43 -24.63
N PRO A 89 -3.40 3.98 -25.19
CA PRO A 89 -4.53 4.47 -24.41
C PRO A 89 -5.13 3.40 -23.49
N ALA A 90 -5.35 2.17 -23.99
CA ALA A 90 -5.92 1.08 -23.20
C ALA A 90 -5.00 0.65 -22.04
N ALA A 91 -3.69 0.60 -22.26
CA ALA A 91 -2.70 0.33 -21.21
C ALA A 91 -2.70 1.41 -20.12
N ILE A 92 -2.76 2.68 -20.54
CA ILE A 92 -2.83 3.82 -19.61
C ILE A 92 -4.14 3.75 -18.80
N VAL A 93 -5.28 3.54 -19.45
CA VAL A 93 -6.59 3.43 -18.79
C VAL A 93 -6.61 2.25 -17.82
N GLY A 94 -6.11 1.08 -18.23
CA GLY A 94 -6.00 -0.11 -17.39
C GLY A 94 -5.13 0.12 -16.15
N ALA A 95 -3.98 0.77 -16.31
CA ALA A 95 -3.12 1.15 -15.19
C ALA A 95 -3.80 2.14 -14.24
N ILE A 96 -4.47 3.17 -14.77
CA ILE A 96 -5.20 4.17 -13.99
C ILE A 96 -6.33 3.51 -13.18
N LEU A 97 -7.15 2.66 -13.82
CA LEU A 97 -8.23 1.95 -13.16
C LEU A 97 -7.71 1.00 -12.07
N GLY A 98 -6.61 0.28 -12.34
CA GLY A 98 -5.96 -0.58 -11.35
C GLY A 98 -5.46 0.19 -10.12
N VAL A 99 -4.85 1.36 -10.35
CA VAL A 99 -4.42 2.27 -9.26
C VAL A 99 -5.62 2.81 -8.49
N ALA A 100 -6.65 3.28 -9.19
CA ALA A 100 -7.84 3.85 -8.59
C ALA A 100 -8.55 2.83 -7.70
N LEU A 101 -8.72 1.60 -8.19
CA LEU A 101 -9.30 0.51 -7.43
C LEU A 101 -8.46 0.18 -6.19
N GLY A 102 -7.14 0.03 -6.35
CA GLY A 102 -6.26 -0.24 -5.21
C GLY A 102 -6.27 0.86 -4.15
N ARG A 103 -6.31 2.13 -4.57
CA ARG A 103 -6.41 3.30 -3.67
C ARG A 103 -7.77 3.41 -3.01
N TYR A 104 -8.85 3.12 -3.73
CA TYR A 104 -10.20 3.09 -3.17
C TYR A 104 -10.26 2.08 -2.02
N GLY A 105 -9.73 0.87 -2.23
CA GLY A 105 -9.77 -0.17 -1.22
C GLY A 105 -8.91 0.12 -0.01
N GLN A 106 -7.76 0.75 -0.23
CA GLN A 106 -6.96 1.27 0.87
C GLN A 106 -7.71 2.34 1.67
N ARG A 107 -8.35 3.30 1.00
CA ARG A 107 -9.09 4.37 1.68
C ARG A 107 -10.27 3.84 2.47
N THR A 108 -11.10 2.99 1.88
CA THR A 108 -12.29 2.44 2.54
C THR A 108 -11.96 1.61 3.79
N LEU A 109 -10.80 0.96 3.82
CA LEU A 109 -10.38 0.16 4.97
C LEU A 109 -9.62 0.94 6.04
N MET A 110 -8.91 2.02 5.66
CA MET A 110 -8.02 2.74 6.55
C MET A 110 -8.60 4.07 7.07
N HIS A 111 -9.67 4.57 6.45
CA HIS A 111 -10.29 5.84 6.82
C HIS A 111 -11.83 5.73 6.89
N PRO A 112 -12.45 6.13 8.01
CA PRO A 112 -11.82 6.60 9.25
C PRO A 112 -11.10 5.48 10.01
N ALA A 113 -10.11 5.80 10.86
CA ALA A 113 -9.56 4.82 11.80
C ALA A 113 -10.62 4.44 12.83
N VAL A 114 -11.01 3.17 12.83
CA VAL A 114 -12.00 2.62 13.76
C VAL A 114 -11.33 1.63 14.72
N PRO A 115 -11.63 1.66 16.04
CA PRO A 115 -10.97 0.81 17.04
C PRO A 115 -11.08 -0.71 16.76
N GLU A 116 -12.11 -1.14 16.03
CA GLU A 116 -12.35 -2.53 15.63
C GLU A 116 -11.25 -3.08 14.72
N LEU A 117 -10.47 -2.20 14.05
CA LEU A 117 -9.31 -2.62 13.26
C LEU A 117 -8.16 -3.19 14.12
N ALA A 118 -8.22 -3.02 15.44
CA ALA A 118 -7.25 -3.58 16.38
C ALA A 118 -7.11 -5.11 16.24
N GLU A 119 -8.23 -5.82 16.13
CA GLU A 119 -8.26 -7.28 16.03
C GLU A 119 -7.98 -7.78 14.61
N SER A 120 -7.99 -6.86 13.64
CA SER A 120 -7.80 -7.24 12.24
C SER A 120 -6.34 -7.62 11.94
N PRO A 121 -6.11 -8.60 11.05
CA PRO A 121 -4.76 -8.99 10.63
C PRO A 121 -4.10 -7.95 9.70
N TYR A 122 -4.75 -6.83 9.40
CA TYR A 122 -4.27 -5.85 8.43
C TYR A 122 -3.10 -5.02 8.98
N GLU A 123 -2.14 -4.71 8.10
CA GLU A 123 -1.11 -3.69 8.31
C GLU A 123 -1.76 -2.30 8.22
N LEU A 124 -1.95 -1.65 9.36
CA LEU A 124 -2.55 -0.32 9.43
C LEU A 124 -1.45 0.71 9.20
N THR A 125 -1.64 1.61 8.23
CA THR A 125 -0.62 2.62 7.89
C THR A 125 -1.20 4.02 8.06
N PHE A 126 -0.68 4.76 9.02
CA PHE A 126 -1.09 6.11 9.35
C PHE A 126 0.00 7.11 8.97
N ARG A 127 -0.40 8.22 8.34
CA ARG A 127 0.52 9.29 7.94
C ARG A 127 0.62 10.32 9.05
N VAL A 128 1.84 10.66 9.48
CA VAL A 128 2.05 11.68 10.51
C VAL A 128 1.74 13.07 9.95
N ARG A 129 0.93 13.85 10.66
CA ARG A 129 0.59 15.24 10.29
C ARG A 129 1.82 16.12 10.33
N GLY A 130 1.95 17.06 9.39
CA GLY A 130 3.12 17.93 9.26
C GLY A 130 4.38 17.25 8.71
N LEU A 131 4.38 15.92 8.58
CA LEU A 131 5.51 15.13 8.09
C LEU A 131 5.09 14.24 6.92
N THR A 132 5.22 14.76 5.70
CA THR A 132 4.79 14.06 4.48
C THR A 132 5.53 12.74 4.22
N ARG A 133 6.71 12.59 4.83
CA ARG A 133 7.65 11.48 4.64
C ARG A 133 7.64 10.45 5.76
N LEU A 134 6.97 10.71 6.88
CA LEU A 134 6.92 9.81 8.03
C LEU A 134 5.59 9.06 8.09
N ARG A 135 5.65 7.73 8.20
CA ARG A 135 4.49 6.86 8.32
C ARG A 135 4.64 5.95 9.53
N LEU A 136 3.56 5.81 10.28
CA LEU A 136 3.41 4.84 11.34
C LEU A 136 2.70 3.61 10.77
N VAL A 137 3.37 2.46 10.77
CA VAL A 137 2.80 1.19 10.31
C VAL A 137 2.62 0.28 11.51
N ILE A 138 1.38 -0.04 11.85
CA ILE A 138 1.03 -0.95 12.94
C ILE A 138 0.70 -2.30 12.33
N ARG A 139 1.58 -3.27 12.54
CA ARG A 139 1.36 -4.67 12.16
C ARG A 139 0.81 -5.45 13.35
N ARG A 140 0.70 -6.77 13.20
CA ARG A 140 0.16 -7.65 14.25
C ARG A 140 1.10 -7.77 15.45
N THR A 141 2.40 -7.84 15.19
CA THR A 141 3.43 -8.14 16.21
C THR A 141 4.39 -6.99 16.44
N ASP A 142 4.51 -6.09 15.46
CA ASP A 142 5.47 -5.03 15.40
C ASP A 142 4.86 -3.70 14.98
N LEU A 143 5.47 -2.64 15.48
CA LEU A 143 5.24 -1.26 15.10
C LEU A 143 6.44 -0.81 14.28
N VAL A 144 6.20 -0.36 13.06
CA VAL A 144 7.25 0.09 12.14
C VAL A 144 7.09 1.57 11.86
N LEU A 145 8.11 2.34 12.19
CA LEU A 145 8.23 3.73 11.76
C LEU A 145 8.96 3.74 10.42
N VAL A 146 8.30 4.19 9.37
CA VAL A 146 8.89 4.29 8.02
C VAL A 146 9.12 5.75 7.68
N GLU A 147 10.38 6.14 7.54
CA GLU A 147 10.80 7.43 7.01
C GLU A 147 11.21 7.27 5.54
N ARG A 148 10.55 8.03 4.66
CA ARG A 148 10.95 8.13 3.25
C ARG A 148 11.97 9.25 3.09
N VAL A 149 13.22 8.87 2.88
CA VAL A 149 14.32 9.80 2.65
C VAL A 149 14.56 9.92 1.15
N PRO A 150 14.44 11.11 0.53
CA PRO A 150 14.96 11.27 -0.83
C PRO A 150 16.48 11.16 -0.76
N ILE A 151 17.05 10.19 -1.47
CA ILE A 151 18.47 10.17 -1.76
C ILE A 151 18.64 10.86 -3.11
N ARG A 152 19.35 11.99 -3.12
CA ARG A 152 19.89 12.53 -4.36
C ARG A 152 20.97 11.58 -4.84
N THR A 153 20.63 10.71 -5.79
CA THR A 153 21.61 9.94 -6.55
C THR A 153 22.01 10.75 -7.80
N ALA A 154 23.21 10.50 -8.35
CA ALA A 154 23.69 11.20 -9.55
C ALA A 154 22.75 11.03 -10.77
N GLU A 155 21.89 10.02 -10.74
CA GLU A 155 20.87 9.69 -11.75
C GLU A 155 19.46 10.26 -11.45
N GLY A 156 19.27 11.00 -10.34
CA GLY A 156 17.97 11.53 -9.92
C GLY A 156 17.63 11.27 -8.44
N ASP A 157 16.53 11.85 -7.94
CA ASP A 157 16.03 11.63 -6.58
C ASP A 157 15.45 10.21 -6.44
N SER A 158 16.19 9.29 -5.82
CA SER A 158 15.73 7.94 -5.49
C SER A 158 15.29 7.88 -4.02
N PRO A 159 14.02 7.56 -3.70
CA PRO A 159 13.59 7.49 -2.31
C PRO A 159 14.14 6.22 -1.64
N ALA A 160 15.00 6.35 -0.63
CA ALA A 160 15.30 5.26 0.29
C ALA A 160 14.31 5.25 1.46
N GLU A 161 13.82 4.08 1.81
CA GLU A 161 12.98 3.88 2.98
C GLU A 161 13.84 3.45 4.17
N LYS A 162 13.94 4.31 5.19
CA LYS A 162 14.50 3.93 6.49
C LYS A 162 13.34 3.42 7.35
N ALA A 163 13.30 2.13 7.61
CA ALA A 163 12.28 1.50 8.45
C ALA A 163 12.89 1.06 9.78
N ARG A 164 12.29 1.48 10.89
CA ARG A 164 12.63 0.98 12.23
C ARG A 164 11.47 0.18 12.80
N THR A 165 11.76 -1.07 13.16
CA THR A 165 10.79 -2.02 13.70
C THR A 165 10.96 -2.12 15.21
N TYR A 166 9.84 -1.96 15.92
CA TYR A 166 9.74 -2.11 17.37
C TYR A 166 8.71 -3.20 17.66
N PRO A 167 9.08 -4.28 18.37
CA PRO A 167 8.10 -5.27 18.82
C PRO A 167 7.04 -4.60 19.69
N LEU A 168 5.76 -4.93 19.51
CA LEU A 168 4.68 -4.36 20.31
C LEU A 168 4.85 -4.64 21.81
N ALA A 169 5.43 -5.79 22.16
CA ALA A 169 5.80 -6.12 23.54
C ALA A 169 6.78 -5.11 24.18
N SER A 170 7.55 -4.37 23.38
CA SER A 170 8.51 -3.35 23.86
C SER A 170 7.89 -1.95 24.01
N VAL A 171 6.62 -1.80 23.64
CA VAL A 171 5.84 -0.56 23.82
C VAL A 171 5.27 -0.59 25.24
N THR A 172 5.61 0.41 26.04
CA THR A 172 5.24 0.50 27.46
C THR A 172 3.91 1.22 27.65
N GLY A 173 3.58 2.20 26.80
CA GLY A 173 2.32 2.94 26.86
C GLY A 173 2.03 3.74 25.60
N THR A 174 0.75 4.00 25.35
CA THR A 174 0.27 4.91 24.31
C THR A 174 -0.70 5.92 24.90
N TYR A 175 -0.54 7.20 24.56
CA TYR A 175 -1.35 8.27 25.12
C TYR A 175 -1.78 9.26 24.04
N GLU A 176 -3.02 9.73 24.13
CA GLU A 176 -3.48 10.86 23.33
C GLU A 176 -3.07 12.17 24.00
N VAL A 177 -2.54 13.11 23.21
CA VAL A 177 -2.23 14.47 23.64
C VAL A 177 -2.68 15.46 22.56
N SER A 178 -2.97 16.69 22.96
CA SER A 178 -3.20 17.80 22.02
C SER A 178 -2.00 18.73 22.02
N LEU A 179 -1.40 18.94 20.85
CA LEU A 179 -0.26 19.83 20.69
C LEU A 179 -0.73 21.28 20.51
N SER A 180 -0.06 22.18 21.21
CA SER A 180 -0.22 23.63 21.03
C SER A 180 0.46 24.17 19.75
N GLY A 181 1.35 23.38 19.13
CA GLY A 181 2.12 23.76 17.93
C GLY A 181 3.49 24.38 18.22
N ALA A 182 3.80 24.75 19.47
CA ALA A 182 5.12 25.26 19.89
C ALA A 182 6.01 24.17 20.55
N GLU A 183 5.48 22.97 20.74
CA GLU A 183 6.15 21.91 21.49
C GLU A 183 7.28 21.25 20.70
N ARG A 184 8.39 20.95 21.40
CA ARG A 184 9.53 20.23 20.84
C ARG A 184 9.17 18.75 20.71
N LEU A 185 8.77 18.37 19.49
CA LEU A 185 8.47 16.99 19.14
C LEU A 185 9.70 16.10 19.36
N ARG A 186 9.50 14.99 20.08
CA ARG A 186 10.53 13.97 20.31
C ARG A 186 10.32 12.81 19.35
N PHE A 187 11.39 12.44 18.66
CA PHE A 187 11.42 11.32 17.71
C PHE A 187 12.57 10.38 18.10
N PRO A 188 12.50 9.08 17.74
CA PRO A 188 13.54 8.10 18.10
C PRO A 188 14.93 8.42 17.53
N GLU A 189 14.99 9.18 16.44
CA GLU A 189 16.21 9.73 15.87
C GLU A 189 15.97 11.17 15.42
N PRO A 190 17.03 11.99 15.30
CA PRO A 190 16.93 13.28 14.67
C PRO A 190 16.44 13.10 13.22
N LEU A 191 15.22 13.57 12.95
CA LEU A 191 14.70 13.65 11.59
C LEU A 191 15.61 14.58 10.78
N ARG A 192 15.93 14.22 9.54
CA ARG A 192 16.74 15.07 8.65
C ARG A 192 16.06 16.40 8.33
N LEU A 193 14.73 16.44 8.41
CA LEU A 193 13.93 17.65 8.27
C LEU A 193 13.29 17.96 9.61
N ALA A 194 13.49 19.19 10.07
CA ALA A 194 12.87 19.68 11.28
C ALA A 194 11.33 19.56 11.12
N PRO A 195 10.66 18.85 12.02
CA PRO A 195 9.22 18.69 11.98
C PRO A 195 8.58 20.05 12.24
N ALA A 196 7.65 20.47 11.38
CA ALA A 196 6.86 21.67 11.65
C ALA A 196 5.92 21.36 12.83
N GLY A 197 6.06 22.11 13.92
CA GLY A 197 5.10 22.08 15.02
C GLY A 197 3.73 22.47 14.49
N THR A 198 2.79 21.53 14.47
CA THR A 198 1.42 21.79 14.02
C THR A 198 0.47 21.58 15.19
N PRO A 199 -0.38 22.55 15.52
CA PRO A 199 -1.35 22.39 16.59
C PRO A 199 -2.36 21.27 16.26
N GLY A 200 -2.92 20.67 17.30
CA GLY A 200 -3.97 19.65 17.23
C GLY A 200 -3.54 18.28 17.77
N PRO A 201 -4.37 17.24 17.58
CA PRO A 201 -4.16 15.94 18.21
C PRO A 201 -2.83 15.28 17.82
N ALA A 202 -2.26 14.53 18.75
CA ALA A 202 -1.04 13.77 18.61
C ALA A 202 -1.05 12.54 19.51
N LEU A 203 -0.22 11.57 19.14
CA LEU A 203 -0.03 10.32 19.85
C LEU A 203 1.34 10.35 20.53
N ILE A 204 1.39 10.15 21.83
CA ILE A 204 2.61 9.83 22.56
C ILE A 204 2.77 8.31 22.56
N LEU A 205 3.88 7.83 22.00
CA LEU A 205 4.25 6.43 22.00
C LEU A 205 5.50 6.23 22.86
N GLN A 206 5.38 5.44 23.92
CA GLN A 206 6.51 5.11 24.78
C GLN A 206 7.04 3.72 24.41
N ALA A 207 8.27 3.65 23.91
CA ALA A 207 8.88 2.38 23.53
C ALA A 207 10.38 2.38 23.83
N LYS A 208 10.88 1.29 24.43
CA LYS A 208 12.29 1.11 24.82
C LYS A 208 12.87 2.31 25.61
N GLY A 209 12.09 2.89 26.53
CA GLY A 209 12.53 4.00 27.39
C GLY A 209 12.60 5.37 26.69
N ALA A 210 12.03 5.50 25.49
CA ALA A 210 11.93 6.78 24.80
C ALA A 210 10.46 7.14 24.53
N ASP A 211 10.13 8.41 24.74
CA ASP A 211 8.81 8.98 24.46
C ASP A 211 8.83 9.66 23.10
N TRP A 212 7.95 9.24 22.20
CA TRP A 212 7.82 9.81 20.86
C TRP A 212 6.50 10.53 20.73
N VAL A 213 6.54 11.73 20.16
CA VAL A 213 5.35 12.56 19.95
C VAL A 213 5.04 12.62 18.45
N LEU A 214 3.96 11.97 18.05
CA LEU A 214 3.57 11.80 16.65
C LEU A 214 2.27 12.58 16.36
N PRO A 215 2.33 13.74 15.67
CA PRO A 215 1.14 14.49 15.27
C PRO A 215 0.22 13.63 14.39
N GLN A 216 -1.04 13.44 14.78
CA GLN A 216 -1.99 12.56 14.10
C GLN A 216 -3.40 13.10 14.26
N ASN A 217 -4.21 13.11 13.20
CA ASN A 217 -5.60 13.60 13.29
C ASN A 217 -6.51 12.66 14.07
N GLU A 218 -6.24 11.35 14.01
CA GLU A 218 -7.06 10.28 14.60
C GLU A 218 -6.34 9.65 15.81
N ALA A 219 -5.67 10.49 16.62
CA ALA A 219 -4.82 10.03 17.72
C ALA A 219 -5.55 9.13 18.73
N ALA A 220 -6.78 9.50 19.14
CA ALA A 220 -7.63 8.70 20.02
C ALA A 220 -7.86 7.27 19.51
N ALA A 221 -8.27 7.14 18.24
CA ALA A 221 -8.56 5.85 17.64
C ALA A 221 -7.29 5.01 17.47
N ILE A 222 -6.18 5.63 17.07
CA ILE A 222 -4.89 4.94 16.92
C ILE A 222 -4.37 4.45 18.28
N ALA A 223 -4.52 5.24 19.35
CA ALA A 223 -4.14 4.84 20.71
C ALA A 223 -4.92 3.59 21.15
N GLN A 224 -6.26 3.60 20.99
CA GLN A 224 -7.10 2.44 21.31
C GLN A 224 -6.71 1.19 20.51
N ILE A 225 -6.38 1.35 19.22
CA ILE A 225 -5.92 0.24 18.37
C ILE A 225 -4.60 -0.33 18.90
N LEU A 226 -3.66 0.53 19.29
CA LEU A 226 -2.37 0.12 19.83
C LEU A 226 -2.52 -0.56 21.17
N ASP A 227 -3.26 0.02 22.11
CA ASP A 227 -3.45 -0.55 23.45
C ASP A 227 -4.05 -1.96 23.38
N ARG A 228 -5.07 -2.16 22.53
CA ARG A 228 -5.66 -3.49 22.30
C ARG A 228 -4.64 -4.47 21.72
N ARG A 229 -3.88 -4.08 20.69
CA ARG A 229 -2.86 -4.96 20.09
C ARG A 229 -1.69 -5.25 21.01
N ILE A 230 -1.28 -4.29 21.85
CA ILE A 230 -0.24 -4.48 22.87
C ILE A 230 -0.73 -5.44 23.93
N ALA A 231 -1.98 -5.31 24.39
CA ALA A 231 -2.58 -6.24 25.34
C ALA A 231 -2.59 -7.67 24.79
N THR A 232 -3.02 -7.88 23.54
CA THR A 232 -2.96 -9.20 22.88
C THR A 232 -1.53 -9.71 22.71
N ALA A 233 -0.59 -8.85 22.31
CA ALA A 233 0.81 -9.26 22.13
C ALA A 233 1.49 -9.67 23.46
N ARG A 234 1.02 -9.15 24.60
CA ARG A 234 1.50 -9.53 25.94
C ARG A 234 0.81 -10.78 26.49
N SER A 235 -0.41 -11.10 26.05
CA SER A 235 -1.09 -12.34 26.45
C SER A 235 -0.58 -13.57 25.69
N ASP A 236 -0.05 -13.37 24.48
CA ASP A 236 0.40 -14.45 23.59
C ASP A 236 1.90 -14.79 23.74
N GLY A 237 2.66 -14.03 24.54
CA GLY A 237 4.11 -14.18 24.74
C GLY A 237 4.47 -14.64 26.14
#